data_AF-A0A4R5F8C8-F1
#
_entry.id   AF-A0A4R5F8C8-F1
#
_cell.length_a   1.000
_cell.length_b   1.000
_cell.length_c   1.000
_cell.angle_alpha   90.00
_cell.angle_beta   90.00
_cell.angle_gamma   90.00
#
_symmetry.space_group_name_H-M   'P 1'
#
loop_
_entity.id
_entity.type
_entity.pdbx_description
1 polymer ?
#
loop_
_entity_poly.entity_id
_entity_poly.type
_entity_poly.pdbx_seq_one_letter_code
_entity_poly.pdbx_strand_id
1 'polypeptide(L)'
;MKIIKSFFWLALILPMGLLAQTKATISIQNSSTLERKEAVVALKWETVLSHYPQIDTTNFVVINAVTKKQVPFQLEHRGLSSVQNLLVQVSVKAKSTLSLLIQKGKPEIFVAKTYARFVPERKDDFAWENDKIAFRTYGKAIEKTKEDAYGLDVWVKRTDKLIINERYKLGNYHIDNGNGMDYYHVGFSLGAGNMAPYVNDTIRYSANYHQWKVLDNGPLRSSFQLTYDTWDAGGIKVRATKNISLDAGSQLNRIENVYSFEDNKPLPVVVGIIKRPESGIISLNEQQGIIGYWEPTHGEDGTTGVGSILTTPVSNMLVGNAQILAKTAVKNNEPIVYFTGAAWNKAGKITNAKQWFKYLDNFYQQIKEPLVITVK
;
A
#
# COMPACT_ATOMS: atom_id res chain seq x y z
N MET A 1 72.60 -48.41 -8.24
CA MET A 1 71.31 -47.92 -7.72
C MET A 1 71.42 -46.42 -7.47
N LYS A 2 70.81 -45.58 -8.31
CA LYS A 2 70.76 -44.11 -8.14
C LYS A 2 69.53 -43.77 -7.27
N ILE A 3 69.75 -43.13 -6.13
CA ILE A 3 68.67 -42.64 -5.25
C ILE A 3 68.36 -41.21 -5.67
N ILE A 4 67.19 -41.01 -6.28
CA ILE A 4 66.65 -39.69 -6.63
C ILE A 4 65.97 -39.12 -5.40
N LYS A 5 66.49 -38.00 -4.86
CA LYS A 5 65.83 -37.23 -3.80
C LYS A 5 64.81 -36.28 -4.44
N SER A 6 63.52 -36.61 -4.34
CA SER A 6 62.44 -35.68 -4.68
C SER A 6 62.26 -34.64 -3.57
N PHE A 7 62.50 -33.37 -3.90
CA PHE A 7 62.18 -32.22 -3.06
C PHE A 7 60.69 -31.87 -3.25
N PHE A 8 59.85 -32.15 -2.25
CA PHE A 8 58.47 -31.68 -2.20
C PHE A 8 58.48 -30.21 -1.74
N TRP A 9 58.17 -29.29 -2.66
CA TRP A 9 57.86 -27.90 -2.32
C TRP A 9 56.43 -27.83 -1.78
N LEU A 10 56.30 -27.62 -0.47
CA LEU A 10 55.03 -27.35 0.19
C LEU A 10 54.65 -25.89 -0.11
N ALA A 11 53.74 -25.66 -1.07
CA ALA A 11 53.17 -24.35 -1.31
C ALA A 11 52.25 -23.98 -0.14
N LEU A 12 52.68 -23.04 0.70
CA LEU A 12 51.87 -22.45 1.75
C LEU A 12 50.75 -21.62 1.10
N ILE A 13 49.55 -22.17 1.00
CA ILE A 13 48.34 -21.42 0.63
C ILE A 13 47.97 -20.58 1.85
N LEU A 14 48.34 -19.30 1.87
CA LEU A 14 47.81 -18.35 2.85
C LEU A 14 46.28 -18.28 2.67
N PRO A 15 45.48 -18.42 3.74
CA PRO A 15 44.06 -18.11 3.64
C PRO A 15 43.96 -16.61 3.34
N MET A 16 43.47 -16.25 2.16
CA MET A 16 42.96 -14.90 1.93
C MET A 16 41.86 -14.68 2.96
N GLY A 17 42.17 -13.92 4.02
CA GLY A 17 41.15 -13.41 4.92
C GLY A 17 40.17 -12.63 4.08
N LEU A 18 38.95 -13.14 3.93
CA LEU A 18 37.81 -12.38 3.44
C LEU A 18 37.70 -11.13 4.34
N LEU A 19 38.16 -9.98 3.83
CA LEU A 19 37.88 -8.71 4.47
C LEU A 19 36.36 -8.60 4.55
N ALA A 20 35.81 -8.67 5.76
CA ALA A 20 34.38 -8.58 5.98
C ALA A 20 33.89 -7.26 5.39
N GLN A 21 33.00 -7.34 4.40
CA GLN A 21 32.42 -6.16 3.76
C GLN A 21 31.58 -5.40 4.81
N THR A 22 32.02 -4.20 5.19
CA THR A 22 31.40 -3.35 6.23
C THR A 22 30.44 -2.31 5.67
N LYS A 23 30.14 -2.39 4.37
CA LYS A 23 29.28 -1.45 3.65
C LYS A 23 28.65 -2.11 2.43
N ALA A 24 27.43 -1.72 2.11
CA ALA A 24 26.79 -2.07 0.84
C ALA A 24 26.42 -0.81 0.08
N THR A 25 26.42 -0.88 -1.24
CA THR A 25 25.95 0.18 -2.12
C THR A 25 24.63 -0.25 -2.75
N ILE A 26 23.63 0.63 -2.72
CA ILE A 26 22.36 0.43 -3.40
C ILE A 26 22.34 1.33 -4.64
N SER A 27 22.02 0.75 -5.79
CA SER A 27 21.68 1.47 -7.01
C SER A 27 20.17 1.34 -7.27
N ILE A 28 19.48 2.46 -7.39
CA ILE A 28 18.05 2.54 -7.70
C ILE A 28 17.89 3.25 -9.04
N GLN A 29 17.58 2.49 -10.09
CA GLN A 29 17.44 2.99 -11.46
C GLN A 29 15.98 3.28 -11.79
N ASN A 30 15.73 4.49 -12.30
CA ASN A 30 14.46 4.90 -12.89
C ASN A 30 14.60 4.98 -14.40
N SER A 31 14.11 3.95 -15.10
CA SER A 31 14.07 3.91 -16.56
C SER A 31 12.83 4.61 -17.14
N SER A 32 11.92 5.13 -16.32
CA SER A 32 10.72 5.86 -16.77
C SER A 32 11.05 7.28 -17.24
N THR A 33 10.16 7.86 -18.05
CA THR A 33 10.15 9.30 -18.37
C THR A 33 9.57 10.14 -17.23
N LEU A 34 8.93 9.51 -16.24
CA LEU A 34 8.38 10.17 -15.06
C LEU A 34 9.37 10.09 -13.88
N GLU A 35 9.51 11.20 -13.17
CA GLU A 35 10.19 11.22 -11.87
C GLU A 35 9.40 10.42 -10.83
N ARG A 36 10.09 9.68 -9.97
CA ARG A 36 9.53 9.09 -8.75
C ARG A 36 9.83 10.04 -7.60
N LYS A 37 8.80 10.66 -7.02
CA LYS A 37 8.95 11.58 -5.87
C LYS A 37 8.54 10.88 -4.58
N GLU A 38 9.39 10.97 -3.55
CA GLU A 38 9.12 10.44 -2.21
C GLU A 38 8.64 8.98 -2.19
N ALA A 39 9.10 8.19 -3.16
CA ALA A 39 8.70 6.80 -3.31
C ALA A 39 9.32 5.93 -2.21
N VAL A 40 8.50 5.08 -1.59
CA VAL A 40 8.96 4.05 -0.65
C VAL A 40 9.38 2.83 -1.47
N VAL A 41 10.67 2.51 -1.41
CA VAL A 41 11.30 1.42 -2.17
C VAL A 41 11.66 0.30 -1.21
N ALA A 42 11.22 -0.92 -1.51
CA ALA A 42 11.53 -2.10 -0.73
C ALA A 42 12.74 -2.85 -1.28
N LEU A 43 13.79 -3.01 -0.47
CA LEU A 43 14.92 -3.87 -0.75
C LEU A 43 14.78 -5.17 0.04
N LYS A 44 14.85 -6.31 -0.64
CA LYS A 44 14.83 -7.62 0.04
C LYS A 44 15.97 -7.68 1.05
N TRP A 45 15.64 -7.98 2.30
CA TRP A 45 16.61 -8.02 3.39
C TRP A 45 17.69 -9.08 3.16
N GLU A 46 17.30 -10.25 2.62
CA GLU A 46 18.21 -11.29 2.13
C GLU A 46 19.34 -10.73 1.24
N THR A 47 18.99 -9.88 0.28
CA THR A 47 19.94 -9.29 -0.66
C THR A 47 20.84 -8.24 0.01
N VAL A 48 20.34 -7.56 1.04
CA VAL A 48 21.16 -6.66 1.87
C VAL A 48 22.15 -7.49 2.69
N LEU A 49 21.69 -8.55 3.35
CA LEU A 49 22.53 -9.44 4.15
C LEU A 49 23.61 -10.14 3.33
N SER A 50 23.35 -10.51 2.08
CA SER A 50 24.36 -11.17 1.24
C SER A 50 25.55 -10.26 0.92
N HIS A 51 25.36 -8.93 0.91
CA HIS A 51 26.39 -7.94 0.60
C HIS A 51 26.92 -7.21 1.84
N TYR A 52 26.18 -7.23 2.95
CA TYR A 52 26.64 -6.74 4.25
C TYR A 52 26.21 -7.69 5.38
N PRO A 53 26.85 -8.88 5.50
CA PRO A 53 26.43 -9.91 6.46
C PRO A 53 26.55 -9.50 7.93
N GLN A 54 27.43 -8.55 8.23
CA GLN A 54 27.72 -8.05 9.58
C GLN A 54 26.87 -6.83 9.97
N ILE A 55 25.81 -6.53 9.20
CA ILE A 55 24.96 -5.37 9.47
C ILE A 55 24.26 -5.51 10.83
N ASP A 56 24.45 -4.51 11.69
CA ASP A 56 23.74 -4.38 12.96
C ASP A 56 22.45 -3.59 12.70
N THR A 57 21.29 -4.25 12.82
CA THR A 57 19.96 -3.65 12.58
C THR A 57 19.65 -2.47 13.50
N THR A 58 20.40 -2.29 14.59
CA THR A 58 20.26 -1.17 15.53
C THR A 58 21.24 -0.02 15.26
N ASN A 59 22.25 -0.23 14.42
CA ASN A 59 23.38 0.67 14.25
C ASN A 59 23.88 0.75 12.80
N PHE A 60 22.96 0.97 11.86
CA PHE A 60 23.28 1.32 10.49
C PHE A 60 22.52 2.56 10.02
N VAL A 61 23.09 3.22 9.02
CA VAL A 61 22.48 4.34 8.29
C VAL A 61 22.42 4.05 6.81
N VAL A 62 21.43 4.63 6.13
CA VAL A 62 21.35 4.70 4.68
C VAL A 62 21.64 6.13 4.26
N ILE A 63 22.69 6.36 3.49
CA ILE A 63 23.17 7.69 3.11
C ILE A 63 23.04 7.88 1.60
N ASN A 64 22.52 9.02 1.16
CA ASN A 64 22.59 9.40 -0.25
C ASN A 64 24.05 9.68 -0.64
N ALA A 65 24.56 8.95 -1.65
CA ALA A 65 25.97 9.01 -2.00
C ALA A 65 26.44 10.39 -2.49
N VAL A 66 25.53 11.22 -3.03
CA VAL A 66 25.83 12.56 -3.54
C VAL A 66 25.64 13.61 -2.45
N THR A 67 24.46 13.68 -1.84
CA THR A 67 24.13 14.74 -0.88
C THR A 67 24.74 14.51 0.51
N LYS A 68 25.21 13.29 0.77
CA LYS A 68 25.73 12.82 2.07
C LYS A 68 24.72 12.89 3.22
N LYS A 69 23.43 13.13 2.92
CA LYS A 69 22.35 13.15 3.91
C LYS A 69 21.83 11.74 4.16
N GLN A 70 21.41 11.48 5.39
CA GLN A 70 20.70 10.27 5.73
C GLN A 70 19.33 10.23 5.03
N VAL A 71 18.98 9.04 4.55
CA VAL A 71 17.69 8.74 3.92
C VAL A 71 16.80 8.06 4.97
N PRO A 72 15.54 8.50 5.15
CA PRO A 72 14.58 7.79 5.99
C PRO A 72 14.44 6.34 5.57
N PHE A 73 14.47 5.44 6.55
CA PHE A 73 14.31 4.01 6.33
C PHE A 73 13.45 3.35 7.40
N GLN A 74 12.96 2.15 7.08
CA GLN A 74 12.20 1.29 7.98
C GLN A 74 12.59 -0.17 7.72
N LEU A 75 12.78 -0.95 8.78
CA LEU A 75 12.86 -2.41 8.68
C LEU A 75 11.43 -2.96 8.68
N GLU A 76 11.02 -3.59 7.58
CA GLU A 76 9.70 -4.18 7.41
C GLU A 76 9.76 -5.68 7.74
N HIS A 77 8.84 -6.13 8.57
CA HIS A 77 8.74 -7.48 9.12
C HIS A 77 7.59 -8.28 8.52
N ARG A 78 6.56 -7.62 7.96
CA ARG A 78 5.36 -8.28 7.42
C ARG A 78 4.69 -9.21 8.45
N GLY A 79 4.73 -8.82 9.73
CA GLY A 79 4.19 -9.60 10.85
C GLY A 79 4.97 -10.86 11.19
N LEU A 80 6.21 -11.00 10.72
CA LEU A 80 7.18 -12.05 11.07
C LEU A 80 8.21 -11.54 12.08
N SER A 81 8.92 -12.43 12.75
CA SER A 81 9.99 -12.05 13.69
C SER A 81 11.23 -11.49 12.97
N SER A 82 11.58 -12.05 11.80
CA SER A 82 12.71 -11.60 11.00
C SER A 82 12.36 -10.43 10.07
N VAL A 83 13.34 -9.57 9.83
CA VAL A 83 13.24 -8.51 8.82
C VAL A 83 13.10 -9.14 7.43
N GLN A 84 12.11 -8.68 6.68
CA GLN A 84 11.84 -9.11 5.31
C GLN A 84 12.39 -8.11 4.29
N ASN A 85 12.23 -6.81 4.56
CA ASN A 85 12.71 -5.76 3.67
C ASN A 85 13.33 -4.58 4.44
N LEU A 86 14.31 -3.94 3.82
CA LEU A 86 14.71 -2.58 4.14
C LEU A 86 13.91 -1.63 3.24
N LEU A 87 13.01 -0.83 3.81
CA LEU A 87 12.29 0.22 3.10
C LEU A 87 13.09 1.51 3.15
N VAL A 88 13.20 2.22 2.03
CA VAL A 88 13.83 3.55 1.96
C VAL A 88 12.91 4.53 1.23
N GLN A 89 12.81 5.78 1.69
CA GLN A 89 12.02 6.81 1.01
C GLN A 89 12.93 7.72 0.18
N VAL A 90 12.77 7.69 -1.15
CA VAL A 90 13.68 8.37 -2.09
C VAL A 90 12.94 9.09 -3.21
N SER A 91 13.61 10.10 -3.77
CA SER A 91 13.21 10.70 -5.05
C SER A 91 14.24 10.36 -6.13
N VAL A 92 13.78 9.80 -7.25
CA VAL A 92 14.63 9.38 -8.38
C VAL A 92 14.14 10.07 -9.65
N LYS A 93 14.97 10.94 -10.23
CA LYS A 93 14.66 11.67 -11.46
C LYS A 93 14.38 10.70 -12.60
N ALA A 94 13.59 11.15 -13.59
CA ALA A 94 13.37 10.39 -14.82
C ALA A 94 14.71 10.02 -15.49
N LYS A 95 14.78 8.82 -16.08
CA LYS A 95 15.95 8.32 -16.82
C LYS A 95 17.28 8.45 -16.06
N SER A 96 17.26 8.21 -14.75
CA SER A 96 18.43 8.42 -13.88
C SER A 96 18.60 7.28 -12.87
N THR A 97 19.77 7.24 -12.25
CA THR A 97 20.10 6.27 -11.19
C THR A 97 20.48 7.02 -9.92
N LEU A 98 19.86 6.65 -8.81
CA LEU A 98 20.20 7.09 -7.46
C LEU A 98 21.12 6.07 -6.80
N SER A 99 22.21 6.53 -6.19
CA SER A 99 23.13 5.70 -5.42
C SER A 99 23.04 6.00 -3.92
N LEU A 100 22.87 4.97 -3.11
CA LEU A 100 22.86 5.02 -1.64
C LEU A 100 23.97 4.14 -1.06
N LEU A 101 24.41 4.47 0.14
CA LEU A 101 25.39 3.72 0.92
C LEU A 101 24.75 3.23 2.21
N ILE A 102 24.87 1.94 2.49
CA ILE A 102 24.57 1.33 3.78
C ILE A 102 25.89 1.21 4.53
N GLN A 103 25.98 1.80 5.71
CA GLN A 103 27.19 1.76 6.55
C GLN A 103 26.84 1.78 8.03
N LYS A 104 27.80 1.41 8.88
CA LYS A 104 27.66 1.51 10.34
C LYS A 104 27.40 2.97 10.76
N GLY A 105 26.44 3.16 11.66
CA GLY A 105 26.12 4.48 12.21
C GLY A 105 24.81 4.47 12.98
N LYS A 106 24.68 5.36 13.97
CA LYS A 106 23.44 5.54 14.71
C LYS A 106 22.43 6.30 13.84
N PRO A 107 21.25 5.73 13.53
CA PRO A 107 20.27 6.42 12.71
C PRO A 107 19.60 7.57 13.44
N GLU A 108 19.25 8.62 12.69
CA GLU A 108 18.29 9.63 13.13
C GLU A 108 16.92 9.01 13.45
N ILE A 109 16.16 9.67 14.34
CA ILE A 109 14.77 9.32 14.60
C ILE A 109 13.91 9.90 13.49
N PHE A 110 13.28 9.04 12.69
CA PHE A 110 12.37 9.47 11.63
C PHE A 110 10.97 9.72 12.19
N VAL A 111 10.40 10.87 11.86
CA VAL A 111 9.00 11.18 12.18
C VAL A 111 8.10 10.16 11.49
N ALA A 112 7.18 9.57 12.25
CA ALA A 112 6.25 8.60 11.70
C ALA A 112 5.28 9.28 10.72
N LYS A 113 5.23 8.79 9.47
CA LYS A 113 4.30 9.28 8.44
C LYS A 113 3.19 8.30 8.12
N THR A 114 3.15 7.14 8.75
CA THR A 114 2.07 6.15 8.57
C THR A 114 1.65 5.56 9.90
N TYR A 115 0.40 5.13 10.00
CA TYR A 115 -0.11 4.48 11.19
C TYR A 115 -1.35 3.65 10.88
N ALA A 116 -1.47 2.47 11.49
CA ALA A 116 -2.65 1.61 11.42
C ALA A 116 -2.99 1.05 12.81
N ARG A 117 -4.28 0.96 13.13
CA ARG A 117 -4.72 0.35 14.39
C ARG A 117 -6.14 -0.18 14.35
N PHE A 118 -6.39 -1.09 15.29
CA PHE A 118 -7.72 -1.47 15.74
C PHE A 118 -8.32 -0.40 16.68
N VAL A 119 -9.61 -0.14 16.53
CA VAL A 119 -10.36 0.93 17.21
C VAL A 119 -11.58 0.33 17.93
N PRO A 120 -11.37 -0.35 19.07
CA PRO A 120 -12.47 -0.98 19.82
C PRO A 120 -13.49 0.03 20.33
N GLU A 121 -13.06 1.25 20.66
CA GLU A 121 -13.95 2.30 21.16
C GLU A 121 -15.00 2.75 20.14
N ARG A 122 -14.79 2.44 18.85
CA ARG A 122 -15.76 2.70 17.78
C ARG A 122 -16.34 1.41 17.18
N LYS A 123 -16.68 0.45 18.05
CA LYS A 123 -17.30 -0.83 17.67
C LYS A 123 -16.46 -1.58 16.64
N ASP A 124 -15.19 -1.75 16.98
CA ASP A 124 -14.24 -2.54 16.20
C ASP A 124 -13.95 -1.95 14.82
N ASP A 125 -13.93 -0.63 14.66
CA ASP A 125 -13.37 -0.05 13.43
C ASP A 125 -11.89 -0.46 13.29
N PHE A 126 -11.40 -0.56 12.05
CA PHE A 126 -9.97 -0.61 11.77
C PHE A 126 -9.60 0.62 10.96
N ALA A 127 -8.65 1.41 11.44
CA ALA A 127 -8.32 2.69 10.86
C ALA A 127 -6.83 2.80 10.55
N TRP A 128 -6.49 3.44 9.43
CA TRP A 128 -5.11 3.66 9.03
C TRP A 128 -4.95 4.94 8.22
N GLU A 129 -3.77 5.52 8.26
CA GLU A 129 -3.47 6.79 7.60
C GLU A 129 -2.01 6.92 7.21
N ASN A 130 -1.75 7.90 6.36
CA ASN A 130 -0.42 8.46 6.19
C ASN A 130 -0.46 9.99 6.22
N ASP A 131 0.66 10.63 5.86
CA ASP A 131 0.81 12.09 5.76
C ASP A 131 -0.01 12.77 4.63
N LYS A 132 -0.91 12.05 3.96
CA LYS A 132 -1.76 12.55 2.87
C LYS A 132 -3.25 12.29 3.10
N ILE A 133 -3.60 11.12 3.61
CA ILE A 133 -4.99 10.64 3.66
C ILE A 133 -5.18 9.63 4.81
N ALA A 134 -6.41 9.47 5.27
CA ALA A 134 -6.80 8.45 6.24
C ALA A 134 -7.96 7.61 5.70
N PHE A 135 -8.12 6.42 6.26
CA PHE A 135 -9.15 5.48 5.89
C PHE A 135 -9.65 4.73 7.13
N ARG A 136 -10.84 4.14 7.00
CA ARG A 136 -11.28 3.07 7.90
C ARG A 136 -11.99 1.96 7.13
N THR A 137 -12.15 0.85 7.81
CA THR A 137 -13.13 -0.17 7.48
C THR A 137 -13.76 -0.69 8.77
N TYR A 138 -14.87 -1.41 8.62
CA TYR A 138 -15.81 -1.67 9.68
C TYR A 138 -15.65 -3.07 10.24
N GLY A 139 -15.68 -3.20 11.57
CA GLY A 139 -15.62 -4.49 12.25
C GLY A 139 -16.98 -5.13 12.45
N LYS A 140 -16.95 -6.43 12.78
CA LYS A 140 -18.14 -7.24 12.98
C LYS A 140 -19.15 -6.66 13.98
N ALA A 141 -18.70 -5.90 14.98
CA ALA A 141 -19.56 -5.32 16.01
C ALA A 141 -20.58 -4.28 15.50
N ILE A 142 -20.42 -3.72 14.30
CA ILE A 142 -21.42 -2.81 13.73
C ILE A 142 -22.51 -3.50 12.90
N GLU A 143 -22.36 -4.80 12.60
CA GLU A 143 -23.31 -5.52 11.77
C GLU A 143 -24.72 -5.45 12.37
N LYS A 144 -25.74 -5.25 11.52
CA LYS A 144 -27.16 -5.13 11.92
C LYS A 144 -27.48 -3.93 12.81
N THR A 145 -26.56 -2.98 12.93
CA THR A 145 -26.85 -1.67 13.54
C THR A 145 -27.19 -0.63 12.48
N LYS A 146 -27.69 0.53 12.88
CA LYS A 146 -27.94 1.66 11.96
C LYS A 146 -26.67 2.25 11.32
N GLU A 147 -25.50 1.86 11.83
CA GLU A 147 -24.20 2.37 11.39
C GLU A 147 -23.48 1.39 10.45
N ASP A 148 -24.11 0.26 10.12
CA ASP A 148 -23.54 -0.81 9.31
C ASP A 148 -23.19 -0.35 7.88
N ALA A 149 -22.03 -0.79 7.40
CA ALA A 149 -21.47 -0.44 6.09
C ALA A 149 -20.38 -1.45 5.71
N TYR A 150 -20.16 -1.73 4.42
CA TYR A 150 -19.29 -2.83 3.97
C TYR A 150 -18.00 -2.38 3.26
N GLY A 151 -17.93 -1.12 2.85
CA GLY A 151 -16.89 -0.60 1.97
C GLY A 151 -15.65 -0.09 2.72
N LEU A 152 -14.70 0.43 1.93
CA LEU A 152 -13.62 1.25 2.46
C LEU A 152 -14.08 2.69 2.60
N ASP A 153 -13.78 3.30 3.72
CA ASP A 153 -14.10 4.69 4.03
C ASP A 153 -12.87 5.59 3.88
N VAL A 154 -13.08 6.85 3.52
CA VAL A 154 -12.05 7.87 3.30
C VAL A 154 -12.22 9.00 4.29
N TRP A 155 -11.17 9.25 5.06
CA TRP A 155 -11.07 10.38 5.95
C TRP A 155 -10.12 11.40 5.32
N VAL A 156 -10.67 12.51 4.84
CA VAL A 156 -9.91 13.55 4.19
C VAL A 156 -9.00 14.29 5.18
N LYS A 157 -7.82 14.66 4.70
CA LYS A 157 -6.78 15.34 5.51
C LYS A 157 -6.21 16.53 4.75
N ARG A 158 -5.88 17.58 5.50
CA ARG A 158 -5.05 18.73 5.04
C ARG A 158 -3.83 18.98 5.93
N THR A 159 -3.41 17.94 6.65
CA THR A 159 -2.20 17.93 7.48
C THR A 159 -1.37 16.68 7.17
N ASP A 160 -0.06 16.79 7.36
CA ASP A 160 0.90 15.68 7.32
C ASP A 160 0.98 14.92 8.64
N LYS A 161 0.42 15.45 9.73
CA LYS A 161 0.37 14.78 11.04
C LYS A 161 -0.54 13.55 11.00
N LEU A 162 -0.21 12.56 11.82
CA LEU A 162 -1.06 11.40 12.09
C LEU A 162 -2.16 11.80 13.09
N ILE A 163 -3.42 11.80 12.63
CA ILE A 163 -4.57 12.39 13.34
C ILE A 163 -5.63 11.37 13.79
N ILE A 164 -5.51 10.09 13.42
CA ILE A 164 -6.56 9.09 13.69
C ILE A 164 -6.86 8.98 15.19
N ASN A 165 -5.82 8.91 16.02
CA ASN A 165 -5.98 8.83 17.47
C ASN A 165 -6.67 10.07 18.05
N GLU A 166 -6.26 11.25 17.59
CA GLU A 166 -6.86 12.52 18.01
C GLU A 166 -8.34 12.58 17.62
N ARG A 167 -8.66 12.23 16.36
CA ARG A 167 -10.03 12.27 15.83
C ARG A 167 -10.98 11.30 16.55
N TYR A 168 -10.56 10.05 16.78
CA TYR A 168 -11.38 9.11 17.55
C TYR A 168 -11.57 9.56 19.00
N LYS A 169 -10.54 10.14 19.62
CA LYS A 169 -10.64 10.68 20.99
C LYS A 169 -11.59 11.87 21.09
N LEU A 170 -11.59 12.75 20.10
CA LEU A 170 -12.49 13.91 20.05
C LEU A 170 -13.96 13.51 19.79
N GLY A 171 -14.19 12.43 19.03
CA GLY A 171 -15.53 11.90 18.76
C GLY A 171 -16.38 12.74 17.81
N ASN A 172 -15.85 13.86 17.28
CA ASN A 172 -16.53 14.76 16.34
C ASN A 172 -15.83 14.79 14.96
N TYR A 173 -15.28 13.66 14.53
CA TYR A 173 -14.46 13.54 13.32
C TYR A 173 -15.20 13.84 12.00
N HIS A 174 -16.53 13.99 12.04
CA HIS A 174 -17.33 14.51 10.93
C HIS A 174 -17.26 16.03 10.75
N ILE A 175 -16.58 16.75 11.64
CA ILE A 175 -16.38 18.21 11.58
C ILE A 175 -14.91 18.50 11.26
N ASP A 176 -14.66 19.41 10.32
CA ASP A 176 -13.32 19.86 9.99
C ASP A 176 -12.77 20.84 11.04
N ASN A 177 -12.01 20.31 12.00
CA ASN A 177 -11.35 21.08 13.06
C ASN A 177 -10.00 21.70 12.62
N GLY A 178 -9.81 21.96 11.32
CA GLY A 178 -8.57 22.53 10.78
C GLY A 178 -7.62 21.53 10.14
N ASN A 179 -7.88 20.22 10.31
CA ASN A 179 -7.01 19.15 9.80
C ASN A 179 -7.71 18.19 8.82
N GLY A 180 -8.98 18.44 8.47
CA GLY A 180 -9.84 17.59 7.64
C GLY A 180 -10.92 16.88 8.46
N MET A 181 -11.64 15.94 7.85
CA MET A 181 -12.81 15.27 8.45
C MET A 181 -13.12 13.91 7.80
N ASP A 182 -14.12 13.23 8.31
CA ASP A 182 -14.85 12.14 7.65
C ASP A 182 -16.21 12.67 7.20
N TYR A 183 -16.37 13.01 5.91
CA TYR A 183 -17.70 13.28 5.35
C TYR A 183 -18.14 12.16 4.39
N TYR A 184 -17.29 11.15 4.19
CA TYR A 184 -17.45 10.18 3.12
C TYR A 184 -18.48 9.12 3.51
N HIS A 185 -19.66 9.19 2.92
CA HIS A 185 -20.71 8.23 3.24
C HIS A 185 -20.55 6.92 2.44
N VAL A 186 -20.27 5.80 3.12
CA VAL A 186 -20.05 4.49 2.48
C VAL A 186 -21.34 3.68 2.29
N GLY A 187 -22.10 3.44 3.38
CA GLY A 187 -23.28 2.57 3.38
C GLY A 187 -23.01 1.13 2.88
N PHE A 188 -24.06 0.47 2.38
CA PHE A 188 -23.97 -0.87 1.77
C PHE A 188 -23.43 -0.83 0.35
N SER A 189 -22.20 -0.36 0.20
CA SER A 189 -21.48 -0.26 -1.07
C SER A 189 -20.05 -0.79 -0.91
N LEU A 190 -19.29 -0.79 -2.01
CA LEU A 190 -17.86 -1.06 -1.99
C LEU A 190 -17.03 0.16 -1.55
N GLY A 191 -17.66 1.31 -1.26
CA GLY A 191 -16.98 2.49 -0.72
C GLY A 191 -15.89 3.00 -1.67
N ALA A 192 -14.69 3.24 -1.14
CA ALA A 192 -13.55 3.75 -1.88
C ALA A 192 -12.63 2.63 -2.42
N GLY A 193 -13.21 1.66 -3.14
CA GLY A 193 -12.46 0.59 -3.79
C GLY A 193 -12.34 -0.70 -2.98
N ASN A 194 -13.36 -1.08 -2.23
CA ASN A 194 -13.46 -2.45 -1.76
C ASN A 194 -13.70 -3.41 -2.96
N MET A 195 -13.33 -4.67 -2.80
CA MET A 195 -13.58 -5.73 -3.77
C MET A 195 -14.51 -6.79 -3.18
N ALA A 196 -15.44 -7.29 -3.99
CA ALA A 196 -16.34 -8.39 -3.64
C ALA A 196 -16.67 -9.28 -4.85
N PRO A 197 -17.09 -10.54 -4.65
CA PRO A 197 -17.60 -11.39 -5.72
C PRO A 197 -18.80 -10.78 -6.45
N TYR A 198 -18.90 -11.06 -7.75
CA TYR A 198 -19.96 -10.58 -8.64
C TYR A 198 -20.62 -11.76 -9.36
N VAL A 199 -21.70 -12.27 -8.79
CA VAL A 199 -22.34 -13.54 -9.20
C VAL A 199 -23.81 -13.30 -9.49
N ASN A 200 -24.26 -13.75 -10.67
CA ASN A 200 -25.61 -13.52 -11.20
C ASN A 200 -25.95 -12.01 -11.21
N ASP A 201 -25.06 -11.23 -11.83
CA ASP A 201 -25.16 -9.77 -11.96
C ASP A 201 -25.41 -8.99 -10.65
N THR A 202 -24.95 -9.57 -9.54
CA THR A 202 -25.15 -9.04 -8.19
C THR A 202 -23.84 -9.04 -7.43
N ILE A 203 -23.52 -7.94 -6.76
CA ILE A 203 -22.41 -7.86 -5.81
C ILE A 203 -22.75 -8.68 -4.57
N ARG A 204 -21.86 -9.60 -4.19
CA ARG A 204 -22.02 -10.48 -3.03
C ARG A 204 -21.12 -10.02 -1.89
N TYR A 205 -21.65 -9.11 -1.07
CA TYR A 205 -20.90 -8.49 0.02
C TYR A 205 -20.49 -9.49 1.11
N SER A 206 -19.28 -9.31 1.63
CA SER A 206 -18.69 -10.12 2.71
C SER A 206 -19.16 -9.75 4.12
N ALA A 207 -20.04 -8.74 4.25
CA ALA A 207 -20.21 -7.95 5.47
C ALA A 207 -18.86 -7.38 5.97
N ASN A 208 -18.62 -7.42 7.29
CA ASN A 208 -17.51 -6.72 7.94
C ASN A 208 -16.35 -7.67 8.29
N TYR A 209 -15.16 -7.11 8.52
CA TYR A 209 -14.03 -7.95 8.92
C TYR A 209 -14.26 -8.47 10.34
N HIS A 210 -13.76 -9.68 10.62
CA HIS A 210 -13.89 -10.31 11.92
C HIS A 210 -12.55 -10.35 12.67
N GLN A 211 -11.47 -10.67 11.97
CA GLN A 211 -10.14 -10.76 12.59
C GLN A 211 -9.18 -9.78 11.93
N TRP A 212 -8.22 -9.29 12.71
CA TRP A 212 -7.21 -8.36 12.25
C TRP A 212 -5.84 -8.73 12.82
N LYS A 213 -4.79 -8.32 12.10
CA LYS A 213 -3.40 -8.36 12.59
C LYS A 213 -2.64 -7.17 12.03
N VAL A 214 -2.12 -6.30 12.88
CA VAL A 214 -1.11 -5.32 12.45
C VAL A 214 0.18 -6.06 12.13
N LEU A 215 0.70 -5.87 10.93
CA LEU A 215 1.90 -6.53 10.44
C LEU A 215 3.13 -5.61 10.60
N ASP A 216 2.96 -4.33 10.29
CA ASP A 216 3.97 -3.29 10.45
C ASP A 216 3.31 -1.94 10.79
N ASN A 217 3.96 -1.17 11.66
CA ASN A 217 3.68 0.25 11.87
C ASN A 217 5.03 0.96 11.95
N GLY A 218 5.33 1.85 11.01
CA GLY A 218 6.62 2.52 10.97
C GLY A 218 6.59 3.84 10.20
N PRO A 219 7.76 4.49 10.07
CA PRO A 219 7.81 5.84 9.53
C PRO A 219 7.50 5.92 8.04
N LEU A 220 7.62 4.82 7.29
CA LEU A 220 7.43 4.80 5.84
C LEU A 220 6.26 3.96 5.37
N ARG A 221 5.89 2.91 6.09
CA ARG A 221 4.79 2.02 5.74
C ARG A 221 4.13 1.46 6.98
N SER A 222 2.80 1.43 6.95
CA SER A 222 2.00 0.62 7.85
C SER A 222 1.30 -0.46 7.02
N SER A 223 1.28 -1.68 7.55
CA SER A 223 0.64 -2.81 6.90
C SER A 223 -0.12 -3.67 7.91
N PHE A 224 -1.21 -4.27 7.46
CA PHE A 224 -2.08 -5.07 8.31
C PHE A 224 -2.86 -6.09 7.48
N GLN A 225 -3.39 -7.09 8.16
CA GLN A 225 -4.25 -8.12 7.58
C GLN A 225 -5.65 -8.03 8.19
N LEU A 226 -6.67 -8.20 7.36
CA LEU A 226 -8.06 -8.37 7.76
C LEU A 226 -8.59 -9.70 7.23
N THR A 227 -9.31 -10.45 8.06
CA THR A 227 -9.94 -11.72 7.69
C THR A 227 -11.44 -11.63 7.88
N TYR A 228 -12.16 -12.10 6.88
CA TYR A 228 -13.63 -12.09 6.81
C TYR A 228 -14.15 -13.51 7.01
N ASP A 229 -15.31 -13.62 7.65
CA ASP A 229 -16.01 -14.90 7.81
C ASP A 229 -16.40 -15.49 6.46
N THR A 230 -16.80 -16.76 6.45
CA THR A 230 -17.39 -17.37 5.26
C THR A 230 -18.79 -16.82 5.00
N TRP A 231 -19.08 -16.43 3.75
CA TRP A 231 -20.42 -16.03 3.31
C TRP A 231 -20.84 -16.75 2.03
N ASP A 232 -22.14 -16.72 1.74
CA ASP A 232 -22.69 -17.20 0.48
C ASP A 232 -22.58 -16.11 -0.61
N ALA A 233 -21.85 -16.41 -1.66
CA ALA A 233 -21.69 -15.56 -2.83
C ALA A 233 -22.54 -16.06 -4.01
N GLY A 234 -23.85 -16.24 -3.80
CA GLY A 234 -24.75 -16.74 -4.84
C GLY A 234 -24.62 -18.25 -5.05
N GLY A 235 -24.60 -19.00 -3.95
CA GLY A 235 -24.43 -20.46 -3.92
C GLY A 235 -22.98 -20.93 -3.79
N ILE A 236 -22.01 -20.02 -3.84
CA ILE A 236 -20.58 -20.33 -3.65
C ILE A 236 -20.18 -19.89 -2.25
N LYS A 237 -19.72 -20.81 -1.40
CA LYS A 237 -19.15 -20.45 -0.11
C LYS A 237 -17.78 -19.83 -0.31
N VAL A 238 -17.63 -18.57 0.11
CA VAL A 238 -16.40 -17.79 -0.06
C VAL A 238 -15.95 -17.28 1.29
N ARG A 239 -14.64 -17.26 1.54
CA ARG A 239 -14.00 -16.46 2.59
C ARG A 239 -12.90 -15.61 1.97
N ALA A 240 -12.51 -14.53 2.65
CA ALA A 240 -11.47 -13.63 2.15
C ALA A 240 -10.49 -13.17 3.22
N THR A 241 -9.26 -12.94 2.79
CA THR A 241 -8.22 -12.26 3.57
C THR A 241 -7.66 -11.11 2.74
N LYS A 242 -7.52 -9.93 3.37
CA LYS A 242 -6.97 -8.73 2.75
C LYS A 242 -5.71 -8.30 3.49
N ASN A 243 -4.57 -8.30 2.81
CA ASN A 243 -3.36 -7.63 3.27
C ASN A 243 -3.35 -6.22 2.68
N ILE A 244 -3.38 -5.21 3.53
CA ILE A 244 -3.43 -3.80 3.14
C ILE A 244 -2.15 -3.13 3.60
N SER A 245 -1.53 -2.32 2.74
CA SER A 245 -0.41 -1.46 3.11
C SER A 245 -0.61 -0.04 2.57
N LEU A 246 -0.21 0.95 3.37
CA LEU A 246 -0.18 2.35 2.98
C LEU A 246 1.21 2.94 3.21
N ASP A 247 1.75 3.53 2.15
CA ASP A 247 3.08 4.12 2.14
C ASP A 247 3.02 5.61 2.39
N ALA A 248 4.02 6.14 3.08
CA ALA A 248 4.23 7.58 3.24
C ALA A 248 4.24 8.28 1.88
N GLY A 249 3.53 9.39 1.76
CA GLY A 249 3.40 10.19 0.55
C GLY A 249 2.41 9.67 -0.50
N SER A 250 1.87 8.46 -0.37
CA SER A 250 0.91 7.88 -1.33
C SER A 250 -0.53 8.37 -1.08
N GLN A 251 -1.35 8.49 -2.13
CA GLN A 251 -2.81 8.62 -1.97
C GLN A 251 -3.50 7.25 -2.03
N LEU A 252 -2.80 6.21 -2.49
CA LEU A 252 -3.36 4.88 -2.71
C LEU A 252 -2.75 3.86 -1.75
N ASN A 253 -3.62 3.01 -1.24
CA ASN A 253 -3.29 1.74 -0.60
C ASN A 253 -2.89 0.72 -1.66
N ARG A 254 -1.99 -0.20 -1.31
CA ARG A 254 -1.89 -1.50 -1.99
C ARG A 254 -2.76 -2.50 -1.24
N ILE A 255 -3.67 -3.16 -1.93
CA ILE A 255 -4.52 -4.21 -1.38
C ILE A 255 -4.22 -5.51 -2.12
N GLU A 256 -3.83 -6.52 -1.35
CA GLU A 256 -3.71 -7.89 -1.80
C GLU A 256 -4.85 -8.70 -1.18
N ASN A 257 -5.74 -9.21 -2.03
CA ASN A 257 -6.93 -9.92 -1.61
C ASN A 257 -6.82 -11.39 -2.04
N VAL A 258 -7.11 -12.30 -1.12
CA VAL A 258 -7.11 -13.74 -1.36
C VAL A 258 -8.49 -14.26 -1.04
N TYR A 259 -9.13 -14.91 -2.02
CA TYR A 259 -10.40 -15.59 -1.83
C TYR A 259 -10.17 -17.11 -1.77
N SER A 260 -10.75 -17.77 -0.77
CA SER A 260 -10.85 -19.23 -0.72
C SER A 260 -12.29 -19.65 -0.96
N PHE A 261 -12.51 -20.60 -1.88
CA PHE A 261 -13.83 -21.12 -2.23
C PHE A 261 -13.76 -22.54 -2.77
N GLU A 262 -14.87 -23.27 -2.74
CA GLU A 262 -14.98 -24.68 -3.18
C GLU A 262 -15.44 -24.77 -4.65
N ASP A 263 -14.70 -24.13 -5.56
CA ASP A 263 -14.92 -24.23 -7.01
C ASP A 263 -13.57 -24.17 -7.74
N ASN A 264 -13.51 -24.83 -8.91
CA ASN A 264 -12.35 -24.81 -9.80
C ASN A 264 -12.46 -23.73 -10.88
N LYS A 265 -13.63 -23.11 -11.06
CA LYS A 265 -13.83 -22.00 -12.00
C LYS A 265 -13.32 -20.69 -11.39
N PRO A 266 -12.75 -19.78 -12.20
CA PRO A 266 -12.45 -18.43 -11.75
C PRO A 266 -13.70 -17.74 -11.20
N LEU A 267 -13.59 -17.13 -10.02
CA LEU A 267 -14.67 -16.38 -9.38
C LEU A 267 -14.67 -14.94 -9.93
N PRO A 268 -15.75 -14.49 -10.59
CA PRO A 268 -15.84 -13.10 -11.00
C PRO A 268 -15.93 -12.19 -9.77
N VAL A 269 -15.17 -11.10 -9.78
CA VAL A 269 -15.13 -10.10 -8.71
C VAL A 269 -15.22 -8.70 -9.32
N VAL A 270 -15.65 -7.73 -8.53
CA VAL A 270 -15.60 -6.31 -8.87
C VAL A 270 -14.90 -5.54 -7.78
N VAL A 271 -14.06 -4.57 -8.17
CA VAL A 271 -13.70 -3.43 -7.30
C VAL A 271 -14.67 -2.29 -7.60
N GLY A 272 -15.11 -1.57 -6.57
CA GLY A 272 -16.16 -0.56 -6.73
C GLY A 272 -15.91 0.74 -5.99
N ILE A 273 -16.34 1.83 -6.62
CA ILE A 273 -16.39 3.18 -6.05
C ILE A 273 -17.86 3.58 -5.90
N ILE A 274 -18.28 4.02 -4.71
CA ILE A 274 -19.63 4.58 -4.52
C ILE A 274 -19.79 5.88 -5.32
N LYS A 275 -20.92 6.01 -6.00
CA LYS A 275 -21.32 7.18 -6.79
C LYS A 275 -22.35 8.00 -6.01
N ARG A 276 -22.25 9.32 -6.10
CA ARG A 276 -23.21 10.25 -5.49
C ARG A 276 -24.45 10.43 -6.39
N PRO A 277 -25.60 10.84 -5.81
CA PRO A 277 -26.78 11.22 -6.58
C PRO A 277 -26.48 12.37 -7.55
N GLU A 278 -25.75 13.39 -7.07
CA GLU A 278 -25.31 14.52 -7.87
C GLU A 278 -24.17 14.14 -8.81
N SER A 279 -24.10 14.86 -9.93
CA SER A 279 -23.11 14.61 -10.97
C SER A 279 -21.70 14.95 -10.51
N GLY A 280 -20.83 13.94 -10.52
CA GLY A 280 -19.37 14.09 -10.49
C GLY A 280 -18.75 13.76 -11.84
N ILE A 281 -17.42 13.80 -11.93
CA ILE A 281 -16.68 13.47 -13.16
C ILE A 281 -16.13 12.06 -13.03
N ILE A 282 -16.44 11.19 -14.00
CA ILE A 282 -15.99 9.80 -14.03
C ILE A 282 -14.92 9.65 -15.12
N SER A 283 -13.85 8.91 -14.82
CA SER A 283 -12.84 8.48 -15.78
C SER A 283 -12.74 6.96 -15.76
N LEU A 284 -12.89 6.33 -16.92
CA LEU A 284 -12.79 4.87 -17.08
C LEU A 284 -11.71 4.57 -18.13
N ASN A 285 -10.74 3.76 -17.74
CA ASN A 285 -9.74 3.23 -18.66
C ASN A 285 -9.66 1.71 -18.49
N GLU A 286 -10.51 1.00 -19.23
CA GLU A 286 -10.63 -0.46 -19.16
C GLU A 286 -9.32 -1.17 -19.50
N GLN A 287 -8.62 -0.67 -20.53
CA GLN A 287 -7.35 -1.26 -20.99
C GLN A 287 -6.25 -1.22 -19.92
N GLN A 288 -6.24 -0.16 -19.10
CA GLN A 288 -5.26 0.01 -18.02
C GLN A 288 -5.81 -0.42 -16.65
N GLY A 289 -7.07 -0.84 -16.58
CA GLY A 289 -7.73 -1.21 -15.33
C GLY A 289 -7.90 -0.06 -14.35
N ILE A 290 -8.06 1.18 -14.82
CA ILE A 290 -8.19 2.38 -13.99
C ILE A 290 -9.66 2.84 -13.95
N ILE A 291 -10.21 2.96 -12.74
CA ILE A 291 -11.45 3.72 -12.48
C ILE A 291 -11.12 4.94 -11.62
N GLY A 292 -11.65 6.08 -12.00
CA GLY A 292 -11.51 7.34 -11.28
C GLY A 292 -12.84 8.05 -11.17
N TYR A 293 -13.08 8.66 -10.01
CA TYR A 293 -14.25 9.48 -9.75
C TYR A 293 -13.81 10.75 -9.03
N TRP A 294 -14.19 11.90 -9.56
CA TRP A 294 -14.14 13.17 -8.84
C TRP A 294 -15.56 13.49 -8.41
N GLU A 295 -15.82 13.43 -7.10
CA GLU A 295 -17.16 13.62 -6.56
C GLU A 295 -17.75 15.00 -6.95
N PRO A 296 -19.08 15.18 -6.88
CA PRO A 296 -19.64 16.51 -6.72
C PRO A 296 -19.05 17.19 -5.49
N THR A 297 -18.97 18.52 -5.50
CA THR A 297 -18.53 19.30 -4.33
C THR A 297 -19.54 19.16 -3.20
N HIS A 298 -19.07 18.77 -2.02
CA HIS A 298 -19.86 18.67 -0.80
C HIS A 298 -19.87 20.02 -0.07
N GLY A 299 -20.70 20.97 -0.53
CA GLY A 299 -20.80 22.30 0.08
C GLY A 299 -19.44 22.98 0.32
N GLU A 300 -19.24 23.49 1.53
CA GLU A 300 -17.99 24.14 1.97
C GLU A 300 -16.85 23.15 2.31
N ASP A 301 -17.16 21.86 2.37
CA ASP A 301 -16.21 20.79 2.69
C ASP A 301 -15.31 20.45 1.51
N GLY A 302 -15.66 20.89 0.29
CA GLY A 302 -14.85 20.70 -0.90
C GLY A 302 -15.16 19.39 -1.63
N THR A 303 -14.16 18.80 -2.28
CA THR A 303 -14.36 17.70 -3.23
C THR A 303 -13.33 16.61 -3.04
N THR A 304 -13.78 15.36 -2.98
CA THR A 304 -12.93 14.17 -2.93
C THR A 304 -12.84 13.52 -4.31
N GLY A 305 -11.62 13.18 -4.71
CA GLY A 305 -11.35 12.23 -5.78
C GLY A 305 -11.14 10.85 -5.19
N VAL A 306 -11.73 9.82 -5.78
CA VAL A 306 -11.55 8.41 -5.43
C VAL A 306 -11.13 7.64 -6.68
N GLY A 307 -10.33 6.60 -6.54
CA GLY A 307 -9.80 5.88 -7.69
C GLY A 307 -9.22 4.54 -7.33
N SER A 308 -9.31 3.60 -8.27
CA SER A 308 -8.75 2.25 -8.14
C SER A 308 -8.04 1.84 -9.42
N ILE A 309 -6.95 1.07 -9.28
CA ILE A 309 -6.10 0.57 -10.36
C ILE A 309 -5.91 -0.94 -10.15
N LEU A 310 -6.41 -1.75 -11.07
CA LEU A 310 -6.21 -3.20 -11.04
C LEU A 310 -4.91 -3.59 -11.74
N THR A 311 -4.20 -4.59 -11.20
CA THR A 311 -3.01 -5.16 -11.85
C THR A 311 -3.34 -6.37 -12.73
N THR A 312 -4.58 -6.86 -12.66
CA THR A 312 -5.14 -7.95 -13.46
C THR A 312 -6.04 -7.35 -14.56
N PRO A 313 -6.09 -7.95 -15.77
CA PRO A 313 -6.98 -7.48 -16.83
C PRO A 313 -8.43 -7.34 -16.37
N VAL A 314 -9.04 -6.21 -16.73
CA VAL A 314 -10.46 -5.93 -16.51
C VAL A 314 -11.23 -6.45 -17.71
N SER A 315 -12.34 -7.16 -17.45
CA SER A 315 -13.21 -7.69 -18.50
C SER A 315 -14.33 -6.72 -18.88
N ASN A 316 -14.73 -5.83 -17.96
CA ASN A 316 -15.79 -4.85 -18.16
C ASN A 316 -15.73 -3.77 -17.06
N MET A 317 -16.07 -2.53 -17.39
CA MET A 317 -16.38 -1.47 -16.43
C MET A 317 -17.86 -1.06 -16.51
N LEU A 318 -18.53 -0.97 -15.36
CA LEU A 318 -19.95 -0.66 -15.25
C LEU A 318 -20.16 0.63 -14.47
N VAL A 319 -20.99 1.53 -14.99
CA VAL A 319 -21.47 2.72 -14.25
C VAL A 319 -22.94 2.50 -13.93
N GLY A 320 -23.20 2.06 -12.70
CA GLY A 320 -24.56 1.96 -12.16
C GLY A 320 -25.00 3.27 -11.52
N ASN A 321 -26.26 3.31 -11.09
CA ASN A 321 -26.81 4.47 -10.39
C ASN A 321 -26.06 4.78 -9.09
N ALA A 322 -25.66 3.74 -8.35
CA ALA A 322 -25.06 3.83 -7.03
C ALA A 322 -23.54 3.60 -7.00
N GLN A 323 -22.96 2.91 -8.00
CA GLN A 323 -21.55 2.50 -7.95
C GLN A 323 -20.92 2.44 -9.35
N ILE A 324 -19.62 2.73 -9.40
CA ILE A 324 -18.75 2.52 -10.56
C ILE A 324 -17.94 1.27 -10.28
N LEU A 325 -17.99 0.28 -11.18
CA LEU A 325 -17.40 -1.04 -10.96
C LEU A 325 -16.39 -1.37 -12.06
N ALA A 326 -15.31 -2.04 -11.69
CA ALA A 326 -14.40 -2.70 -12.63
C ALA A 326 -14.39 -4.21 -12.34
N LYS A 327 -14.81 -5.00 -13.32
CA LYS A 327 -14.97 -6.45 -13.22
C LYS A 327 -13.71 -7.18 -13.68
N THR A 328 -13.29 -8.16 -12.90
CA THR A 328 -12.22 -9.10 -13.25
C THR A 328 -12.55 -10.48 -12.67
N ALA A 329 -11.60 -11.41 -12.66
CA ALA A 329 -11.76 -12.73 -12.06
C ALA A 329 -10.55 -13.09 -11.21
N VAL A 330 -10.79 -13.86 -10.15
CA VAL A 330 -9.76 -14.41 -9.27
C VAL A 330 -9.79 -15.93 -9.33
N LYS A 331 -8.66 -16.55 -9.02
CA LYS A 331 -8.57 -18.00 -8.84
C LYS A 331 -8.54 -18.33 -7.36
N ASN A 332 -8.97 -19.54 -7.03
CA ASN A 332 -9.03 -20.01 -5.66
C ASN A 332 -7.64 -19.99 -5.01
N ASN A 333 -7.52 -19.35 -3.85
CA ASN A 333 -6.29 -19.21 -3.07
C ASN A 333 -5.13 -18.50 -3.80
N GLU A 334 -5.39 -17.82 -4.93
CA GLU A 334 -4.39 -16.98 -5.60
C GLU A 334 -4.63 -15.50 -5.23
N PRO A 335 -3.57 -14.73 -4.88
CA PRO A 335 -3.72 -13.32 -4.55
C PRO A 335 -4.00 -12.49 -5.80
N ILE A 336 -4.97 -11.57 -5.68
CA ILE A 336 -5.12 -10.44 -6.60
C ILE A 336 -4.62 -9.17 -5.93
N VAL A 337 -3.86 -8.36 -6.67
CA VAL A 337 -3.33 -7.08 -6.19
C VAL A 337 -3.98 -5.94 -6.95
N TYR A 338 -4.41 -4.92 -6.22
CA TYR A 338 -4.90 -3.68 -6.79
C TYR A 338 -4.57 -2.51 -5.86
N PHE A 339 -4.71 -1.30 -6.37
CA PHE A 339 -4.45 -0.08 -5.63
C PHE A 339 -5.72 0.75 -5.55
N THR A 340 -5.99 1.36 -4.40
CA THR A 340 -7.16 2.23 -4.25
C THR A 340 -6.95 3.29 -3.19
N GLY A 341 -7.57 4.43 -3.36
CA GLY A 341 -7.52 5.50 -2.38
C GLY A 341 -8.17 6.77 -2.89
N ALA A 342 -7.75 7.90 -2.33
CA ALA A 342 -8.45 9.16 -2.51
C ALA A 342 -7.55 10.39 -2.40
N ALA A 343 -8.07 11.53 -2.85
CA ALA A 343 -7.48 12.85 -2.66
C ALA A 343 -8.56 13.86 -2.32
N TRP A 344 -8.19 14.95 -1.65
CA TRP A 344 -9.12 16.02 -1.28
C TRP A 344 -8.61 17.38 -1.75
N ASN A 345 -9.47 18.18 -2.36
CA ASN A 345 -9.08 19.46 -2.94
C ASN A 345 -8.51 20.45 -1.91
N LYS A 346 -9.07 20.50 -0.69
CA LYS A 346 -8.60 21.39 0.39
C LYS A 346 -7.26 20.95 1.00
N ALA A 347 -6.72 19.79 0.62
CA ALA A 347 -5.33 19.43 0.90
C ALA A 347 -4.32 20.22 0.03
N GLY A 348 -4.80 20.89 -1.04
CA GLY A 348 -4.00 21.79 -1.89
C GLY A 348 -3.03 21.12 -2.86
N LYS A 349 -2.90 19.79 -2.85
CA LYS A 349 -1.99 19.04 -3.75
C LYS A 349 -2.66 18.56 -5.04
N ILE A 350 -3.91 18.09 -4.94
CA ILE A 350 -4.74 17.66 -6.06
C ILE A 350 -6.08 18.37 -5.88
N THR A 351 -6.33 19.39 -6.70
CA THR A 351 -7.44 20.32 -6.49
C THR A 351 -8.59 20.17 -7.49
N ASN A 352 -8.46 19.28 -8.48
CA ASN A 352 -9.48 19.05 -9.50
C ASN A 352 -9.36 17.65 -10.14
N ALA A 353 -10.41 17.26 -10.88
CA ALA A 353 -10.50 15.97 -11.57
C ALA A 353 -9.32 15.69 -12.51
N LYS A 354 -8.86 16.68 -13.29
CA LYS A 354 -7.73 16.52 -14.22
C LYS A 354 -6.44 16.13 -13.49
N GLN A 355 -6.16 16.77 -12.35
CA GLN A 355 -5.01 16.44 -11.52
C GLN A 355 -5.16 15.07 -10.86
N TRP A 356 -6.37 14.70 -10.43
CA TRP A 356 -6.63 13.39 -9.83
C TRP A 356 -6.43 12.26 -10.83
N PHE A 357 -7.02 12.35 -12.02
CA PHE A 357 -6.87 11.33 -13.05
C PHE A 357 -5.43 11.24 -13.56
N LYS A 358 -4.75 12.38 -13.71
CA LYS A 358 -3.31 12.38 -14.02
C LYS A 358 -2.48 11.69 -12.92
N TYR A 359 -2.86 11.82 -11.65
CA TYR A 359 -2.20 11.10 -10.56
C TYR A 359 -2.41 9.59 -10.71
N LEU A 360 -3.64 9.13 -11.01
CA LEU A 360 -3.93 7.71 -11.25
C LEU A 360 -3.16 7.15 -12.47
N ASP A 361 -3.15 7.87 -13.59
CA ASP A 361 -2.41 7.49 -14.79
C ASP A 361 -0.91 7.38 -14.51
N ASN A 362 -0.35 8.39 -13.82
CA ASN A 362 1.04 8.36 -13.41
C ASN A 362 1.32 7.19 -12.47
N PHE A 363 0.42 6.90 -11.52
CA PHE A 363 0.54 5.77 -10.58
C PHE A 363 0.57 4.43 -11.33
N TYR A 364 -0.32 4.25 -12.31
CA TYR A 364 -0.34 3.09 -13.19
C TYR A 364 1.00 2.92 -13.93
N GLN A 365 1.55 3.99 -14.51
CA GLN A 365 2.89 3.94 -15.13
C GLN A 365 3.98 3.53 -14.12
N GLN A 366 3.83 3.85 -12.83
CA GLN A 366 4.79 3.42 -11.81
C GLN A 366 4.77 1.92 -11.55
N ILE A 367 3.57 1.33 -11.59
CA ILE A 367 3.39 -0.11 -11.47
C ILE A 367 3.99 -0.83 -12.69
N LYS A 368 3.80 -0.28 -13.90
CA LYS A 368 4.28 -0.87 -15.16
C LYS A 368 5.79 -0.73 -15.36
N GLU A 369 6.38 0.34 -14.87
CA GLU A 369 7.82 0.64 -14.96
C GLU A 369 8.43 0.73 -13.54
N PRO A 370 8.54 -0.39 -12.81
CA PRO A 370 9.08 -0.38 -11.45
C PRO A 370 10.53 0.07 -11.44
N LEU A 371 10.95 0.66 -10.32
CA LEU A 371 12.36 0.98 -10.08
C LEU A 371 13.18 -0.31 -10.04
N VAL A 372 14.33 -0.32 -10.72
CA VAL A 372 15.26 -1.46 -10.71
C VAL A 372 16.28 -1.24 -9.61
N ILE A 373 16.38 -2.21 -8.70
CA ILE A 373 17.22 -2.11 -7.51
C ILE A 373 18.37 -3.11 -7.63
N THR A 374 19.58 -2.68 -7.33
CA THR A 374 20.76 -3.55 -7.22
C THR A 374 21.50 -3.22 -5.94
N VAL A 375 21.87 -4.25 -5.17
CA VAL A 375 22.75 -4.13 -3.99
C VAL A 375 24.11 -4.72 -4.38
N LYS A 376 25.19 -4.06 -3.98
CA LYS A 376 26.58 -4.44 -4.25
C LYS A 376 27.46 -4.27 -3.02
#